data_AF-A0A4V6M124-F1
#
_entry.id   AF-A0A4V6M124-F1
#
_cell.length_a   1.000
_cell.length_b   1.000
_cell.length_c   1.000
_cell.angle_alpha   90.00
_cell.angle_beta   90.00
_cell.angle_gamma   90.00
#
_symmetry.space_group_name_H-M   'P 1'
#
loop_
_entity.id
_entity.type
_entity.pdbx_description
1 polymer ?
#
loop_
_entity_poly.entity_id
_entity_poly.type
_entity_poly.pdbx_seq_one_letter_code
_entity_poly.pdbx_strand_id
1 'polypeptide(L)'
;MFSSSEVAGDINAAFEPVWESVRPAPLVTLDFGNGRVVRRTLQGNIATYVCGPDGTVYDVLPGIYTPAVYRRELAACKALAGSLSGPTAADDLRTYHTQQVARLDAEMRTPRAVAAAPAMKAVAQTGGGIKGGFGGAGFQAFGGGFGGIGGIGGGAGIGGTGFGGGAGFGGIEGPTERLIMGLPAVPVAVPAGPLAARPDLAFDAEVNELIRRRAVHARLAGAGTVRPDDVKKWLFKDVLRADLDDPLLGLGPVLNANYPFADEDRAADQGPR
;
A
#
# COMPACT_ATOMS: atom_id res chain seq x y z
N MET A 1 4.74 -12.13 -4.47
CA MET A 1 3.47 -12.80 -4.82
C MET A 1 3.57 -13.45 -6.20
N PHE A 2 3.65 -12.70 -7.30
CA PHE A 2 3.68 -13.25 -8.68
C PHE A 2 4.90 -14.13 -9.03
N SER A 3 5.98 -14.06 -8.24
CA SER A 3 7.13 -14.97 -8.38
C SER A 3 6.93 -16.34 -7.72
N SER A 4 5.76 -16.59 -7.11
CA SER A 4 5.42 -17.89 -6.49
C SER A 4 5.00 -18.88 -7.58
N SER A 5 5.68 -20.03 -7.65
CA SER A 5 5.34 -21.11 -8.60
C SER A 5 3.94 -21.67 -8.37
N GLU A 6 3.47 -21.73 -7.12
CA GLU A 6 2.11 -22.16 -6.79
C GLU A 6 1.07 -21.18 -7.33
N VAL A 7 1.27 -19.87 -7.15
CA VAL A 7 0.37 -18.84 -7.69
C VAL A 7 0.35 -18.89 -9.22
N ALA A 8 1.53 -19.02 -9.85
CA ALA A 8 1.61 -19.15 -11.30
C ALA A 8 0.90 -20.40 -11.81
N GLY A 9 1.05 -21.54 -11.11
CA GLY A 9 0.35 -22.79 -11.43
C GLY A 9 -1.17 -22.64 -11.38
N ASP A 10 -1.70 -22.03 -10.32
CA ASP A 10 -3.15 -21.81 -10.17
C ASP A 10 -3.70 -20.85 -11.24
N ILE A 11 -2.98 -19.77 -11.55
CA ILE A 11 -3.37 -18.82 -12.60
C ILE A 11 -3.42 -19.54 -13.96
N ASN A 12 -2.33 -20.21 -14.35
CA ASN A 12 -2.22 -20.87 -15.65
C ASN A 12 -3.23 -22.01 -15.83
N ALA A 13 -3.71 -22.62 -14.74
CA ALA A 13 -4.68 -23.71 -14.79
C ALA A 13 -6.14 -23.24 -14.89
N ALA A 14 -6.46 -22.00 -14.51
CA ALA A 14 -7.85 -21.57 -14.32
C ALA A 14 -8.20 -20.21 -14.93
N PHE A 15 -7.21 -19.42 -15.37
CA PHE A 15 -7.40 -18.06 -15.84
C PHE A 15 -6.57 -17.81 -17.11
N GLU A 16 -6.99 -16.83 -17.90
CA GLU A 16 -6.21 -16.27 -19.01
C GLU A 16 -5.53 -14.98 -18.50
N PRO A 17 -4.23 -15.02 -18.17
CA PRO A 17 -3.57 -13.86 -17.58
C PRO A 17 -3.27 -12.78 -18.62
N VAL A 18 -3.75 -11.56 -18.35
CA VAL A 18 -3.43 -10.37 -19.16
C VAL A 18 -2.76 -9.32 -18.28
N TRP A 19 -1.71 -8.68 -18.81
CA TRP A 19 -1.02 -7.59 -18.14
C TRP A 19 -1.26 -6.27 -18.89
N GLU A 20 -1.68 -5.24 -18.16
CA GLU A 20 -1.84 -3.89 -18.65
C GLU A 20 -0.99 -2.93 -17.80
N SER A 21 -0.14 -2.12 -18.45
CA SER A 21 0.47 -0.96 -17.79
C SER A 21 -0.48 0.23 -17.93
N VAL A 22 -1.06 0.68 -16.82
CA VAL A 22 -2.07 1.77 -16.82
C VAL A 22 -1.46 3.18 -16.93
N ARG A 23 -0.15 3.30 -16.68
CA ARG A 23 0.68 4.49 -16.92
C ARG A 23 2.17 4.13 -16.82
N PRO A 24 3.09 4.94 -17.38
CA PRO A 24 4.52 4.78 -17.14
C PRO A 24 4.85 4.81 -15.63
N ALA A 25 5.76 3.92 -15.20
CA ALA A 25 6.21 3.93 -13.82
C ALA A 25 7.03 5.21 -13.53
N PRO A 26 6.81 5.90 -12.40
CA PRO A 26 7.63 7.03 -12.01
C PRO A 26 9.08 6.57 -11.90
N LEU A 27 10.02 7.37 -12.42
CA LEU A 27 11.44 7.14 -12.25
C LEU A 27 12.02 8.25 -11.38
N VAL A 28 12.62 7.88 -10.24
CA VAL A 28 13.46 8.79 -9.47
C VAL A 28 14.92 8.56 -9.82
N THR A 29 15.58 9.68 -10.08
CA THR A 29 17.01 9.76 -10.28
C THR A 29 17.58 10.58 -9.12
N LEU A 30 18.39 9.94 -8.27
CA LEU A 30 19.16 10.59 -7.22
C LEU A 30 20.58 10.77 -7.72
N ASP A 31 21.01 12.01 -7.91
CA ASP A 31 22.39 12.36 -8.21
C ASP A 31 23.10 12.74 -6.92
N PHE A 32 24.19 12.06 -6.59
CA PHE A 32 24.99 12.29 -5.38
C PHE A 32 26.12 13.31 -5.61
N GLY A 33 26.17 13.94 -6.78
CA GLY A 33 27.38 14.59 -7.29
C GLY A 33 28.41 13.54 -7.71
N ASN A 34 29.62 13.98 -8.05
CA ASN A 34 30.79 13.13 -8.37
C ASN A 34 30.58 12.05 -9.46
N GLY A 35 29.55 12.18 -10.29
CA GLY A 35 29.19 11.23 -11.33
C GLY A 35 28.44 9.98 -10.85
N ARG A 36 28.04 9.92 -9.57
CA ARG A 36 27.26 8.80 -9.03
C ARG A 36 25.77 9.12 -9.09
N VAL A 37 25.06 8.29 -9.85
CA VAL A 37 23.62 8.43 -10.07
C VAL A 37 22.92 7.11 -9.74
N VAL A 38 21.84 7.17 -8.96
CA VAL A 38 20.93 6.05 -8.73
C VAL A 38 19.61 6.33 -9.43
N ARG A 39 19.22 5.45 -10.36
CA ARG A 39 17.93 5.51 -11.05
C ARG A 39 17.09 4.32 -10.61
N ARG A 40 15.88 4.57 -10.11
CA ARG A 40 14.93 3.52 -9.71
C ARG A 40 13.51 3.93 -10.03
N THR A 41 12.65 2.95 -10.27
CA THR A 41 11.22 3.20 -10.28
C THR A 41 10.74 3.49 -8.86
N LEU A 42 9.88 4.50 -8.72
CA LEU A 42 9.12 4.65 -7.49
C LEU A 42 7.93 3.69 -7.51
N GLN A 43 7.56 3.26 -6.29
CA GLN A 43 6.30 2.64 -5.90
C GLN A 43 5.39 2.13 -7.04
N GLY A 44 5.32 0.81 -7.21
CA GLY A 44 4.30 0.17 -8.06
C GLY A 44 3.01 -0.07 -7.27
N ASN A 45 1.87 0.32 -7.85
CA ASN A 45 0.57 -0.17 -7.42
C ASN A 45 0.07 -1.20 -8.42
N ILE A 46 -0.72 -2.15 -7.95
CA ILE A 46 -1.35 -3.15 -8.80
C ILE A 46 -2.78 -3.38 -8.35
N ALA A 47 -3.64 -3.72 -9.29
CA ALA A 47 -4.93 -4.32 -9.05
C ALA A 47 -5.09 -5.52 -9.98
N THR A 48 -5.51 -6.65 -9.44
CA THR A 48 -5.92 -7.80 -10.25
C THR A 48 -7.42 -7.71 -10.46
N TYR A 49 -7.86 -7.58 -11.71
CA TYR A 49 -9.26 -7.71 -12.09
C TYR A 49 -9.54 -9.17 -12.41
N VAL A 50 -10.63 -9.71 -11.88
CA VAL A 50 -11.18 -11.00 -12.33
C VAL A 50 -12.43 -10.71 -13.13
N CYS A 51 -12.40 -11.05 -14.42
CA CYS A 51 -13.46 -10.73 -15.36
C CYS A 51 -14.09 -12.00 -15.95
N GLY A 52 -15.37 -11.91 -16.30
CA GLY A 52 -16.04 -12.84 -17.20
C GLY A 52 -15.54 -12.70 -18.64
N PRO A 53 -15.89 -13.67 -19.52
CA PRO A 53 -15.45 -13.69 -20.92
C PRO A 53 -16.00 -12.52 -21.76
N ASP A 54 -17.03 -11.82 -21.27
CA ASP A 54 -17.64 -10.63 -21.87
C ASP A 54 -17.00 -9.31 -21.40
N GLY A 55 -15.98 -9.41 -20.53
CA GLY A 55 -15.31 -8.26 -19.91
C GLY A 55 -16.00 -7.72 -18.67
N THR A 56 -17.08 -8.34 -18.18
CA THR A 56 -17.73 -7.94 -16.92
C THR A 56 -16.81 -8.25 -15.74
N VAL A 57 -16.55 -7.28 -14.89
CA VAL A 57 -15.75 -7.45 -13.67
C VAL A 57 -16.58 -8.22 -12.64
N TYR A 58 -16.09 -9.39 -12.25
CA TYR A 58 -16.67 -10.18 -11.14
C TYR A 58 -16.07 -9.77 -9.80
N ASP A 59 -14.78 -9.44 -9.77
CA ASP A 59 -14.14 -8.94 -8.57
C ASP A 59 -12.83 -8.21 -8.85
N VAL A 60 -12.32 -7.47 -7.85
CA VAL A 60 -11.00 -6.82 -7.91
C VAL A 60 -10.22 -7.08 -6.62
N LEU A 61 -8.96 -7.48 -6.78
CA LEU A 61 -7.98 -7.67 -5.71
C LEU A 61 -6.97 -6.51 -5.73
N PRO A 62 -7.17 -5.48 -4.89
CA PRO A 62 -6.29 -4.31 -4.85
C PRO A 62 -5.00 -4.57 -4.07
N GLY A 63 -3.86 -4.15 -4.63
CA GLY A 63 -2.56 -4.22 -3.98
C GLY A 63 -1.88 -5.59 -4.05
N ILE A 64 -0.81 -5.75 -3.28
CA ILE A 64 -0.03 -6.99 -3.22
C ILE A 64 -0.46 -7.79 -1.99
N TYR A 65 -0.69 -9.07 -2.19
CA TYR A 65 -1.07 -10.02 -1.14
C TYR A 65 0.06 -11.02 -0.83
N THR A 66 -0.05 -11.69 0.30
CA THR A 66 0.65 -12.96 0.51
C THR A 66 0.13 -14.01 -0.48
N PRO A 67 0.95 -14.99 -0.91
CA PRO A 67 0.50 -16.03 -1.84
C PRO A 67 -0.75 -16.78 -1.34
N ALA A 68 -0.80 -17.14 -0.05
CA ALA A 68 -1.92 -17.87 0.52
C ALA A 68 -3.24 -17.10 0.43
N VAL A 69 -3.21 -15.80 0.76
CA VAL A 69 -4.41 -14.94 0.65
C VAL A 69 -4.82 -14.80 -0.81
N TYR A 70 -3.87 -14.51 -1.71
CA TYR A 70 -4.16 -14.33 -3.12
C TYR A 70 -4.82 -15.56 -3.76
N ARG A 71 -4.29 -16.76 -3.47
CA ARG A 71 -4.84 -18.02 -3.97
C ARG A 71 -6.25 -18.28 -3.47
N ARG A 72 -6.52 -18.01 -2.18
CA ARG A 72 -7.85 -18.11 -1.58
C ARG A 72 -8.85 -17.20 -2.31
N GLU A 73 -8.47 -15.94 -2.56
CA GLU A 73 -9.35 -14.99 -3.23
C GLU A 73 -9.58 -15.36 -4.71
N LEU A 74 -8.56 -15.86 -5.43
CA LEU A 74 -8.74 -16.39 -6.78
C LEU A 74 -9.69 -17.59 -6.81
N ALA A 75 -9.57 -18.50 -5.85
CA ALA A 75 -10.49 -19.64 -5.73
C ALA A 75 -11.93 -19.18 -5.46
N ALA A 76 -12.12 -18.16 -4.60
CA ALA A 76 -13.43 -17.56 -4.36
C ALA A 76 -14.01 -16.90 -5.63
N CYS A 77 -13.19 -16.19 -6.40
CA CYS A 77 -13.62 -15.59 -7.66
C CYS A 77 -14.02 -16.66 -8.70
N LYS A 78 -13.27 -17.77 -8.77
CA LYS A 78 -13.62 -18.91 -9.62
C LYS A 78 -14.95 -19.54 -9.21
N ALA A 79 -15.19 -19.71 -7.91
CA ALA A 79 -16.45 -20.22 -7.41
C ALA A 79 -17.63 -19.28 -7.73
N LEU A 80 -17.43 -17.97 -7.57
CA LEU A 80 -18.41 -16.96 -7.95
C LEU A 80 -18.74 -17.05 -9.45
N ALA A 81 -17.71 -17.09 -10.31
CA ALA A 81 -17.89 -17.23 -11.75
C ALA A 81 -18.75 -18.45 -12.12
N GLY A 82 -18.57 -19.57 -11.41
CA GLY A 82 -19.38 -20.78 -11.60
C GLY A 82 -20.84 -20.66 -11.11
N SER A 83 -21.13 -19.75 -10.18
CA SER A 83 -22.50 -19.48 -9.72
C SER A 83 -23.26 -18.48 -10.58
N LEU A 84 -22.55 -17.62 -11.32
CA LEU A 84 -23.16 -16.60 -12.17
C LEU A 84 -23.65 -17.24 -13.47
N SER A 85 -24.96 -17.38 -13.61
CA SER A 85 -25.55 -17.92 -14.84
C SER A 85 -26.93 -17.35 -15.14
N GLY A 86 -27.26 -17.28 -16.43
CA GLY A 86 -28.58 -16.87 -16.87
C GLY A 86 -28.90 -15.38 -16.63
N PRO A 87 -30.18 -15.00 -16.72
CA PRO A 87 -30.60 -13.61 -16.71
C PRO A 87 -30.44 -12.90 -15.35
N THR A 88 -30.25 -13.64 -14.26
CA THR A 88 -30.12 -13.08 -12.90
C THR A 88 -28.67 -12.76 -12.52
N ALA A 89 -27.69 -13.10 -13.36
CA ALA A 89 -26.27 -12.99 -13.02
C ALA A 89 -25.86 -11.59 -12.52
N ALA A 90 -26.44 -10.51 -13.06
CA ALA A 90 -26.16 -9.16 -12.60
C ALA A 90 -26.65 -8.90 -11.16
N ASP A 91 -27.84 -9.40 -10.81
CA ASP A 91 -28.42 -9.27 -9.47
C ASP A 91 -27.74 -10.20 -8.47
N ASP A 92 -27.35 -11.39 -8.90
CA ASP A 92 -26.58 -12.35 -8.10
C ASP A 92 -25.19 -11.77 -7.76
N LEU A 93 -24.52 -11.13 -8.72
CA LEU A 93 -23.25 -10.44 -8.51
C LEU A 93 -23.39 -9.26 -7.53
N ARG A 94 -24.45 -8.46 -7.67
CA ARG A 94 -24.76 -7.37 -6.73
C ARG A 94 -25.00 -7.90 -5.32
N THR A 95 -25.74 -9.00 -5.21
CA THR A 95 -26.05 -9.67 -3.95
C THR A 95 -24.78 -10.19 -3.30
N TYR A 96 -23.91 -10.85 -4.05
CA TYR A 96 -22.60 -11.31 -3.59
C TYR A 96 -21.78 -10.15 -2.99
N HIS A 97 -21.64 -9.03 -3.70
CA HIS A 97 -20.87 -7.90 -3.20
C HIS A 97 -21.49 -7.24 -1.98
N THR A 98 -22.82 -7.16 -1.91
CA THR A 98 -23.53 -6.67 -0.72
C THR A 98 -23.24 -7.54 0.50
N GLN A 99 -23.24 -8.86 0.33
CA GLN A 99 -22.89 -9.81 1.38
C GLN A 99 -21.41 -9.68 1.79
N GLN A 100 -20.49 -9.47 0.85
CA GLN A 100 -19.08 -9.24 1.17
C GLN A 100 -18.86 -7.97 1.99
N VAL A 101 -19.56 -6.88 1.67
CA VAL A 101 -19.51 -5.65 2.49
C VAL A 101 -19.97 -5.95 3.92
N ALA A 102 -21.12 -6.62 4.09
CA ALA A 102 -21.64 -6.95 5.41
C ALA A 102 -20.70 -7.88 6.20
N ARG A 103 -20.07 -8.85 5.53
CA ARG A 103 -19.05 -9.75 6.12
C ARG A 103 -17.84 -8.96 6.60
N LEU A 104 -17.28 -8.08 5.78
CA LEU A 104 -16.11 -7.27 6.14
C LEU A 104 -16.43 -6.24 7.23
N ASP A 105 -17.66 -5.69 7.24
CA ASP A 105 -18.14 -4.82 8.32
C ASP A 105 -18.31 -5.58 9.65
N ALA A 106 -18.66 -6.87 9.61
CA ALA A 106 -18.65 -7.71 10.80
C ALA A 106 -17.20 -8.00 11.27
N GLU A 107 -16.29 -8.31 10.35
CA GLU A 107 -14.88 -8.58 10.66
C GLU A 107 -14.19 -7.35 11.29
N MET A 108 -14.44 -6.16 10.76
CA MET A 108 -13.93 -4.89 11.28
C MET A 108 -14.43 -4.53 12.69
N ARG A 109 -15.49 -5.21 13.18
CA ARG A 109 -16.01 -5.04 14.55
C ARG A 109 -15.39 -6.02 15.55
N THR A 110 -14.55 -6.96 15.11
CA THR A 110 -13.85 -7.86 16.03
C THR A 110 -12.85 -7.09 16.90
N PRO A 111 -12.59 -7.50 18.15
CA PRO A 111 -11.64 -6.80 19.04
C PRO A 111 -10.25 -6.64 18.43
N ARG A 112 -9.77 -7.67 17.71
CA ARG A 112 -8.49 -7.65 17.00
C ARG A 112 -8.47 -6.57 15.91
N ALA A 113 -9.46 -6.55 15.03
CA ALA A 113 -9.52 -5.59 13.94
C ALA A 113 -9.68 -4.15 14.47
N VAL A 114 -10.49 -3.95 15.51
CA VAL A 114 -10.66 -2.64 16.15
C VAL A 114 -9.32 -2.13 16.71
N ALA A 115 -8.54 -2.98 17.38
CA ALA A 115 -7.23 -2.61 17.90
C ALA A 115 -6.22 -2.23 16.79
N ALA A 116 -6.27 -2.92 15.64
CA ALA A 116 -5.37 -2.67 14.51
C ALA A 116 -5.86 -1.58 13.54
N ALA A 117 -7.13 -1.17 13.62
CA ALA A 117 -7.77 -0.28 12.66
C ALA A 117 -7.05 1.08 12.46
N PRO A 118 -6.49 1.76 13.48
CA PRO A 118 -5.75 3.00 13.27
C PRO A 118 -4.52 2.79 12.37
N ALA A 119 -3.72 1.76 12.64
CA ALA A 119 -2.54 1.44 11.85
C ALA A 119 -2.91 1.02 10.42
N MET A 120 -3.96 0.19 10.28
CA MET A 120 -4.43 -0.23 8.96
C MET A 120 -4.95 0.94 8.12
N LYS A 121 -5.71 1.86 8.74
CA LYS A 121 -6.21 3.06 8.05
C LYS A 121 -5.07 3.98 7.62
N ALA A 122 -4.05 4.17 8.46
CA ALA A 122 -2.87 4.94 8.10
C ALA A 122 -2.17 4.35 6.86
N VAL A 123 -1.96 3.03 6.85
CA VAL A 123 -1.37 2.35 5.69
C VAL A 123 -2.25 2.40 4.44
N ALA A 124 -3.57 2.29 4.59
CA ALA A 124 -4.48 2.44 3.45
C ALA A 124 -4.43 3.84 2.83
N GLN A 125 -4.18 4.88 3.64
CA GLN A 125 -4.07 6.28 3.20
C GLN A 125 -2.74 6.58 2.49
N THR A 126 -1.67 5.85 2.78
CA THR A 126 -0.36 6.00 2.11
C THR A 126 -0.21 5.11 0.88
N GLY A 127 -1.21 4.27 0.59
CA GLY A 127 -1.18 3.37 -0.54
C GLY A 127 -0.50 2.02 -0.25
N GLY A 128 -0.07 1.69 0.97
CA GLY A 128 0.51 0.38 1.33
C GLY A 128 1.65 0.50 2.36
N GLY A 129 1.89 -0.53 3.16
CA GLY A 129 2.78 -0.54 4.33
C GLY A 129 4.19 -1.02 4.00
N ILE A 130 4.37 -1.81 2.92
CA ILE A 130 5.67 -2.00 2.27
C ILE A 130 6.20 -0.68 1.66
N LYS A 131 5.37 0.37 1.59
CA LYS A 131 5.76 1.71 1.11
C LYS A 131 6.46 2.58 2.17
N GLY A 132 6.68 2.04 3.38
CA GLY A 132 7.34 2.70 4.50
C GLY A 132 8.86 2.78 4.35
N GLY A 133 9.30 3.72 3.54
CA GLY A 133 10.68 4.23 3.54
C GLY A 133 10.75 5.76 3.43
N PHE A 134 9.72 6.38 2.83
CA PHE A 134 9.71 7.83 2.57
C PHE A 134 8.55 8.63 3.20
N GLY A 135 7.76 8.09 4.15
CA GLY A 135 6.68 8.93 4.70
C GLY A 135 5.71 8.34 5.74
N GLY A 136 6.18 7.58 6.74
CA GLY A 136 5.29 7.00 7.76
C GLY A 136 5.66 7.21 9.22
N ALA A 137 6.95 7.38 9.54
CA ALA A 137 7.41 7.68 10.89
C ALA A 137 8.78 8.37 10.78
N GLY A 138 8.83 9.70 10.80
CA GLY A 138 10.12 10.40 10.72
C GLY A 138 10.14 11.88 10.34
N PHE A 139 9.01 12.54 10.06
CA PHE A 139 9.00 13.98 9.74
C PHE A 139 8.11 14.83 10.66
N GLN A 140 7.76 14.31 11.85
CA GLN A 140 7.24 15.17 12.92
C GLN A 140 8.41 15.69 13.74
N ALA A 141 8.55 17.03 13.72
CA ALA A 141 9.42 17.86 14.55
C ALA A 141 10.88 18.03 14.11
N PHE A 142 11.11 18.86 13.09
CA PHE A 142 12.28 19.75 13.05
C PHE A 142 11.79 21.19 13.08
N GLY A 143 11.48 21.66 14.29
CA GLY A 143 10.94 22.99 14.53
C GLY A 143 10.77 23.24 16.03
N GLY A 144 11.88 23.32 16.76
CA GLY A 144 11.85 23.63 18.19
C GLY A 144 13.21 23.58 18.87
N GLY A 145 13.88 24.73 18.96
CA GLY A 145 14.67 25.16 20.12
C GLY A 145 15.88 24.35 20.55
N PHE A 146 17.07 24.84 20.19
CA PHE A 146 18.29 24.63 20.98
C PHE A 146 18.10 25.20 22.40
N GLY A 147 18.29 24.37 23.43
CA GLY A 147 18.52 24.85 24.80
C GLY A 147 18.27 23.82 25.90
N GLY A 148 19.29 23.56 26.73
CA GLY A 148 19.08 23.15 28.12
C GLY A 148 19.58 21.77 28.52
N ILE A 149 20.79 21.76 29.08
CA ILE A 149 21.42 20.67 29.83
C ILE A 149 20.75 20.52 31.22
N GLY A 150 20.59 19.27 31.69
CA GLY A 150 20.75 18.93 33.12
C GLY A 150 19.54 18.34 33.86
N GLY A 151 19.77 17.28 34.65
CA GLY A 151 18.89 16.90 35.76
C GLY A 151 18.83 15.41 36.10
N ILE A 152 19.52 15.02 37.16
CA ILE A 152 19.65 13.67 37.73
C ILE A 152 18.53 13.40 38.75
N GLY A 153 18.04 12.16 38.83
CA GLY A 153 17.77 11.50 40.13
C GLY A 153 16.34 11.05 40.47
N GLY A 154 16.23 9.82 41.01
CA GLY A 154 15.16 9.40 41.93
C GLY A 154 14.25 8.29 41.41
N GLY A 155 14.39 7.08 41.95
CA GLY A 155 13.72 5.88 41.48
C GLY A 155 12.42 5.49 42.21
N ALA A 156 11.73 4.50 41.63
CA ALA A 156 10.86 3.54 42.32
C ALA A 156 10.63 2.36 41.38
N GLY A 157 11.12 1.18 41.77
CA GLY A 157 11.02 -0.04 40.98
C GLY A 157 9.60 -0.62 40.96
N ILE A 158 9.14 -0.97 39.77
CA ILE A 158 8.14 -2.01 39.54
C ILE A 158 8.77 -2.96 38.51
N GLY A 159 9.16 -4.15 38.96
CA GLY A 159 9.58 -5.26 38.08
C GLY A 159 8.37 -5.76 37.27
N GLY A 160 8.49 -6.26 36.06
CA GLY A 160 9.66 -6.76 35.36
C GLY A 160 9.27 -7.98 34.54
N THR A 161 8.39 -7.80 33.55
CA THR A 161 8.27 -8.69 32.38
C THR A 161 8.60 -7.85 31.15
N GLY A 162 9.84 -8.00 30.68
CA GLY A 162 10.47 -7.10 29.73
C GLY A 162 9.82 -7.12 28.34
N PHE A 163 9.19 -6.01 27.98
CA PHE A 163 9.18 -5.53 26.59
C PHE A 163 10.55 -4.91 26.29
N GLY A 164 11.51 -5.77 25.99
CA GLY A 164 12.88 -5.37 25.66
C GLY A 164 13.03 -5.08 24.18
N GLY A 165 13.53 -3.88 23.88
CA GLY A 165 14.35 -3.60 22.69
C GLY A 165 13.57 -3.18 21.44
N GLY A 166 13.56 -1.87 21.19
CA GLY A 166 13.09 -1.28 19.94
C GLY A 166 13.79 -1.87 18.73
N ALA A 167 13.08 -2.72 18.00
CA ALA A 167 13.36 -3.00 16.60
C ALA A 167 12.70 -1.88 15.78
N GLY A 168 13.52 -0.93 15.33
CA GLY A 168 13.08 0.07 14.37
C GLY A 168 12.43 -0.60 13.18
N PHE A 169 11.34 0.02 12.69
CA PHE A 169 10.63 -0.40 11.49
C PHE A 169 11.56 -0.25 10.29
N GLY A 170 12.37 -1.28 10.05
CA GLY A 170 13.28 -1.37 8.92
C GLY A 170 12.50 -1.65 7.64
N GLY A 171 12.02 -0.58 7.01
CA GLY A 171 11.70 -0.62 5.59
C GLY A 171 12.90 -1.12 4.78
N ILE A 172 12.71 -1.34 3.48
CA ILE A 172 13.73 -1.80 2.52
C ILE A 172 14.94 -0.84 2.41
N GLU A 173 14.91 0.27 3.15
CA GLU A 173 15.77 1.45 2.99
C GLU A 173 16.77 1.68 4.11
N GLY A 174 16.82 0.82 5.14
CA GLY A 174 17.72 0.98 6.30
C GLY A 174 19.20 1.31 6.00
N PRO A 175 19.82 0.82 4.91
CA PRO A 175 21.19 1.23 4.55
C PRO A 175 21.30 2.58 3.85
N THR A 176 20.24 3.02 3.15
CA THR A 176 20.29 4.19 2.25
C THR A 176 20.00 5.49 3.00
N GLU A 177 19.09 5.46 3.98
CA GLU A 177 18.74 6.58 4.83
C GLU A 177 19.94 7.13 5.63
N ARG A 178 20.76 6.24 6.21
CA ARG A 178 21.98 6.63 6.94
C ARG A 178 23.05 7.22 6.03
N LEU A 179 23.14 6.74 4.79
CA LEU A 179 24.08 7.26 3.80
C LEU A 179 23.70 8.67 3.35
N ILE A 180 22.39 8.93 3.21
CA ILE A 180 21.84 10.26 2.94
C ILE A 180 22.13 11.22 4.11
N MET A 181 22.14 10.72 5.35
CA MET A 181 22.47 11.49 6.56
C MET A 181 23.97 11.61 6.87
N GLY A 182 24.86 11.12 5.99
CA GLY A 182 26.32 11.19 6.20
C GLY A 182 26.85 10.31 7.35
N LEU A 183 26.05 9.37 7.85
CA LEU A 183 26.42 8.44 8.90
C LEU A 183 27.02 7.16 8.31
N PRO A 184 27.99 6.51 9.01
CA PRO A 184 28.53 5.23 8.55
C PRO A 184 27.40 4.21 8.45
N ALA A 185 27.41 3.45 7.35
CA ALA A 185 26.47 2.37 7.11
C ALA A 185 26.64 1.32 8.21
N VAL A 186 25.58 1.09 8.99
CA VAL A 186 25.52 -0.12 9.82
C VAL A 186 25.09 -1.25 8.89
N PRO A 187 25.73 -2.43 8.94
CA PRO A 187 25.23 -3.59 8.21
C PRO A 187 23.84 -3.95 8.77
N VAL A 188 22.80 -3.44 8.13
CA VAL A 188 21.44 -3.92 8.35
C VAL A 188 21.38 -5.27 7.64
N ALA A 189 21.18 -6.33 8.41
CA ALA A 189 20.93 -7.64 7.85
C ALA A 189 19.75 -7.52 6.88
N VAL A 190 19.99 -7.69 5.58
CA VAL A 190 18.93 -7.95 4.61
C VAL A 190 18.25 -9.22 5.14
N PRO A 191 16.95 -9.20 5.49
CA PRO A 191 16.30 -10.40 5.99
C PRO A 191 16.46 -11.51 4.95
N ALA A 192 17.28 -12.51 5.26
CA ALA A 192 17.44 -13.68 4.41
C ALA A 192 16.13 -14.48 4.48
N GLY A 193 15.45 -14.63 3.34
CA GLY A 193 14.21 -15.40 3.26
C GLY A 193 13.35 -14.99 2.06
N PRO A 194 12.34 -15.81 1.70
CA PRO A 194 11.43 -15.47 0.62
C PRO A 194 10.70 -14.16 0.92
N LEU A 195 10.68 -13.21 -0.02
CA LEU A 195 9.91 -11.95 0.09
C LEU A 195 8.43 -12.19 0.45
N ALA A 196 7.90 -13.37 0.12
CA ALA A 196 6.54 -13.81 0.41
C ALA A 196 6.25 -14.03 1.91
N ALA A 197 7.27 -14.20 2.75
CA ALA A 197 7.14 -14.49 4.18
C ALA A 197 7.34 -13.26 5.08
N ARG A 198 7.48 -12.06 4.50
CA ARG A 198 7.74 -10.84 5.27
C ARG A 198 6.50 -10.43 6.08
N PRO A 199 6.64 -10.08 7.38
CA PRO A 199 5.53 -9.59 8.19
C PRO A 199 4.81 -8.38 7.58
N ASP A 200 5.55 -7.47 6.95
CA ASP A 200 4.98 -6.28 6.30
C ASP A 200 4.03 -6.65 5.15
N LEU A 201 4.33 -7.74 4.42
CA LEU A 201 3.45 -8.24 3.37
C LEU A 201 2.17 -8.86 3.93
N ALA A 202 2.26 -9.52 5.09
CA ALA A 202 1.09 -10.05 5.77
C ALA A 202 0.18 -8.92 6.26
N PHE A 203 0.77 -7.86 6.83
CA PHE A 203 0.02 -6.67 7.24
C PHE A 203 -0.61 -5.94 6.03
N ASP A 204 0.14 -5.77 4.94
CA ASP A 204 -0.39 -5.18 3.70
C ASP A 204 -1.55 -6.00 3.12
N ALA A 205 -1.43 -7.32 3.14
CA ALA A 205 -2.52 -8.20 2.73
C ALA A 205 -3.76 -8.01 3.62
N GLU A 206 -3.59 -7.84 4.94
CA GLU A 206 -4.69 -7.58 5.86
C GLU A 206 -5.36 -6.22 5.59
N VAL A 207 -4.56 -5.17 5.33
CA VAL A 207 -5.08 -3.85 4.91
C VAL A 207 -5.86 -3.95 3.59
N ASN A 208 -5.33 -4.70 2.63
CA ASN A 208 -6.02 -4.93 1.36
C ASN A 208 -7.36 -5.64 1.57
N GLU A 209 -7.38 -6.70 2.39
CA GLU A 209 -8.59 -7.48 2.67
C GLU A 209 -9.66 -6.73 3.45
N LEU A 210 -9.28 -5.96 4.47
CA LEU A 210 -10.26 -5.34 5.37
C LEU A 210 -10.71 -3.97 4.92
N ILE A 211 -9.80 -3.16 4.38
CA ILE A 211 -10.10 -1.77 4.03
C ILE A 211 -10.39 -1.62 2.55
N ARG A 212 -9.49 -2.11 1.68
CA ARG A 212 -9.58 -1.84 0.25
C ARG A 212 -10.60 -2.72 -0.45
N ARG A 213 -10.62 -4.01 -0.17
CA ARG A 213 -11.61 -4.96 -0.69
C ARG A 213 -13.03 -4.56 -0.28
N ARG A 214 -13.20 -4.07 0.94
CA ARG A 214 -14.48 -3.50 1.37
C ARG A 214 -14.92 -2.34 0.48
N ALA A 215 -14.03 -1.40 0.17
CA ALA A 215 -14.34 -0.28 -0.73
C ALA A 215 -14.68 -0.75 -2.16
N VAL A 216 -13.93 -1.74 -2.69
CA VAL A 216 -14.22 -2.40 -3.97
C VAL A 216 -15.61 -3.02 -3.96
N HIS A 217 -15.95 -3.86 -3.00
CA HIS A 217 -17.26 -4.51 -2.93
C HIS A 217 -18.39 -3.49 -2.79
N ALA A 218 -18.21 -2.44 -1.99
CA ALA A 218 -19.21 -1.37 -1.89
C ALA A 218 -19.45 -0.68 -3.25
N ARG A 219 -18.38 -0.44 -4.02
CA ARG A 219 -18.50 0.15 -5.36
C ARG A 219 -19.22 -0.80 -6.33
N LEU A 220 -18.84 -2.07 -6.37
CA LEU A 220 -19.43 -3.06 -7.28
C LEU A 220 -20.90 -3.36 -6.93
N ALA A 221 -21.24 -3.40 -5.64
CA ALA A 221 -22.63 -3.52 -5.18
C ALA A 221 -23.51 -2.33 -5.61
N GLY A 222 -22.94 -1.12 -5.68
CA GLY A 222 -23.67 0.06 -6.14
C GLY A 222 -23.79 0.14 -7.66
N ALA A 223 -22.70 -0.16 -8.38
CA ALA A 223 -22.59 0.09 -9.82
C ALA A 223 -23.27 -0.97 -10.70
N GLY A 224 -23.47 -2.20 -10.20
CA GLY A 224 -23.96 -3.31 -11.02
C GLY A 224 -22.86 -3.89 -11.90
N THR A 225 -23.18 -4.26 -13.14
CA THR A 225 -22.19 -4.77 -14.10
C THR A 225 -21.30 -3.64 -14.60
N VAL A 226 -19.99 -3.80 -14.40
CA VAL A 226 -18.98 -2.83 -14.81
C VAL A 226 -17.86 -3.53 -15.56
N ARG A 227 -17.16 -2.78 -16.41
CA ARG A 227 -15.91 -3.19 -17.06
C ARG A 227 -14.71 -2.57 -16.33
N PRO A 228 -13.49 -3.06 -16.56
CA PRO A 228 -12.30 -2.50 -15.92
C PRO A 228 -12.19 -0.97 -16.07
N ASP A 229 -12.44 -0.43 -17.26
CA ASP A 229 -12.32 1.01 -17.54
C ASP A 229 -13.31 1.87 -16.76
N ASP A 230 -14.49 1.34 -16.39
CA ASP A 230 -15.52 2.07 -15.63
C ASP A 230 -15.09 2.34 -14.18
N VAL A 231 -14.20 1.51 -13.64
CA VAL A 231 -13.75 1.59 -12.24
C VAL A 231 -12.26 1.90 -12.10
N LYS A 232 -11.47 1.80 -13.17
CA LYS A 232 -10.00 1.94 -13.17
C LYS A 232 -9.54 3.24 -12.51
N LYS A 233 -10.02 4.39 -12.98
CA LYS A 233 -9.61 5.69 -12.43
C LYS A 233 -9.96 5.82 -10.95
N TRP A 234 -11.19 5.46 -10.59
CA TRP A 234 -11.68 5.46 -9.21
C TRP A 234 -10.82 4.55 -8.31
N LEU A 235 -10.56 3.32 -8.74
CA LEU A 235 -9.79 2.34 -7.98
C LEU A 235 -8.38 2.87 -7.68
N PHE A 236 -7.69 3.36 -8.71
CA PHE A 236 -6.33 3.85 -8.54
C PHE A 236 -6.29 5.12 -7.67
N LYS A 237 -7.21 6.05 -7.86
CA LYS A 237 -7.29 7.28 -7.07
C LYS A 237 -7.71 7.06 -5.62
N ASP A 238 -8.86 6.43 -5.41
CA ASP A 238 -9.54 6.43 -4.11
C ASP A 238 -9.17 5.22 -3.25
N VAL A 239 -8.85 4.07 -3.86
CA VAL A 239 -8.52 2.83 -3.14
C VAL A 239 -7.01 2.64 -2.99
N LEU A 240 -6.25 2.86 -4.08
CA LEU A 240 -4.80 2.64 -4.10
C LEU A 240 -3.98 3.91 -3.82
N ARG A 241 -4.62 5.09 -3.76
CA ARG A 241 -3.96 6.39 -3.52
C ARG A 241 -2.87 6.68 -4.54
N ALA A 242 -3.19 6.41 -5.80
CA ALA A 242 -2.32 6.46 -6.95
C ALA A 242 -3.08 7.07 -8.13
N ASP A 243 -3.55 8.31 -7.97
CA ASP A 243 -4.33 9.00 -8.99
C ASP A 243 -3.58 9.00 -10.32
N LEU A 244 -4.22 8.42 -11.35
CA LEU A 244 -3.62 8.25 -12.68
C LEU A 244 -3.47 9.59 -13.40
N ASP A 245 -4.28 10.58 -13.02
CA ASP A 245 -4.26 11.93 -13.60
C ASP A 245 -3.33 12.89 -12.81
N ASP A 246 -2.69 12.43 -11.72
CA ASP A 246 -1.73 13.25 -10.96
C ASP A 246 -0.37 13.32 -11.68
N PRO A 247 0.04 14.52 -12.16
CA PRO A 247 1.31 14.69 -12.86
C PRO A 247 2.53 14.45 -11.96
N LEU A 248 2.37 14.61 -10.64
CA LEU A 248 3.41 14.35 -9.64
C LEU A 248 3.32 12.94 -9.07
N LEU A 249 2.42 12.10 -9.59
CA LEU A 249 2.37 10.66 -9.31
C LEU A 249 2.19 10.34 -7.82
N GLY A 250 1.48 11.20 -7.08
CA GLY A 250 1.26 11.13 -5.64
C GLY A 250 2.38 11.76 -4.80
N LEU A 251 3.47 12.23 -5.42
CA LEU A 251 4.63 12.77 -4.73
C LEU A 251 4.49 14.23 -4.38
N GLY A 252 3.54 14.96 -4.97
CA GLY A 252 3.38 16.41 -4.77
C GLY A 252 3.40 16.82 -3.29
N PRO A 253 2.59 16.21 -2.41
CA PRO A 253 2.62 16.54 -0.98
C PRO A 253 3.98 16.29 -0.32
N VAL A 254 4.67 15.20 -0.68
CA VAL A 254 5.98 14.84 -0.08
C VAL A 254 7.08 15.78 -0.57
N LEU A 255 7.10 16.08 -1.87
CA LEU A 255 8.07 16.97 -2.49
C LEU A 255 7.88 18.41 -1.99
N ASN A 256 6.64 18.87 -1.86
CA ASN A 256 6.36 20.26 -1.50
C ASN A 256 6.45 20.52 0.01
N ALA A 257 6.08 19.55 0.86
CA ALA A 257 6.08 19.77 2.31
C ALA A 257 7.50 19.93 2.89
N ASN A 258 8.49 19.32 2.25
CA ASN A 258 9.88 19.32 2.71
C ASN A 258 10.82 20.06 1.77
N TYR A 259 10.30 20.86 0.83
CA TYR A 259 11.14 21.62 -0.09
C TYR A 259 11.77 22.80 0.67
N PRO A 260 13.09 22.77 0.96
CA PRO A 260 13.71 23.73 1.86
C PRO A 260 13.85 25.12 1.24
N PHE A 261 13.54 25.28 -0.05
CA PHE A 261 13.61 26.53 -0.80
C PHE A 261 12.23 27.07 -1.20
N ALA A 262 11.15 26.55 -0.58
CA ALA A 262 9.78 26.92 -0.94
C ALA A 262 9.46 28.40 -0.69
N ASP A 263 10.17 29.04 0.24
CA ASP A 263 9.99 30.45 0.56
C ASP A 263 10.72 31.35 -0.44
N GLU A 264 11.94 30.96 -0.85
CA GLU A 264 12.75 31.64 -1.84
C GLU A 264 12.10 31.62 -3.24
N ASP A 265 11.59 30.47 -3.67
CA ASP A 265 10.91 30.35 -4.96
C ASP A 265 9.61 31.18 -4.99
N ARG A 266 8.85 31.19 -3.89
CA ARG A 266 7.65 32.04 -3.75
C ARG A 266 7.96 33.53 -3.75
N ALA A 267 9.14 33.92 -3.26
CA ALA A 267 9.60 35.31 -3.30
C ALA A 267 10.07 35.72 -4.70
N ALA A 268 10.71 34.80 -5.44
CA ALA A 268 11.13 35.03 -6.83
C ALA A 268 9.93 35.20 -7.78
N ASP A 269 8.87 34.43 -7.60
CA ASP A 269 7.66 34.48 -8.44
C ASP A 269 6.83 35.76 -8.24
N GLN A 270 7.01 36.49 -7.13
CA GLN A 270 6.25 37.71 -6.87
C GLN A 270 6.76 38.93 -7.66
N GLY A 271 7.95 38.85 -8.28
CA GLY A 271 8.55 39.92 -9.08
C GLY A 271 8.76 41.24 -8.32
N PRO A 272 9.62 42.15 -8.79
CA PRO A 272 9.64 43.50 -8.25
C PRO A 272 8.32 44.20 -8.62
N ARG A 273 7.52 44.54 -7.60
CA ARG A 273 6.33 45.40 -7.74
C ARG A 273 6.71 46.84 -8.06
#